data_AF-A0A8B7D9F2-F1
#
_entry.id   AF-A0A8B7D9F2-F1
#
_cell.length_a   1.000
_cell.length_b   1.000
_cell.length_c   1.000
_cell.angle_alpha   90.00
_cell.angle_beta   90.00
_cell.angle_gamma   90.00
#
_symmetry.space_group_name_H-M   'P 1'
#
loop_
_entity.id
_entity.type
_entity.pdbx_description
1 polymer ?
#
loop_
_entity_poly.entity_id
_entity_poly.type
_entity_poly.pdbx_seq_one_letter_code
_entity_poly.pdbx_strand_id
1 'polypeptide(L)'
;MFWKFHIDSSAIDTLLTKQDVTLKEILSEDDVLQECKSPNKKLLDFLTKDDILKELLNLVISEPSNEVEEIYKYKYMNLACEVLTLDIYSILNKIASSVEFMNILWGYISSLPPLNPLSASFFSKVLTILICRKTSEVIAFLKSNDAVNKLLVHIEISAIMELFIKLVTGVDSHEIRLEVSRWLDDEKLIEKLTNLLHSKQNEDVHYNAGQLLSELLRIGRDSMSQFEFDEDPLLRTLEKKETVEHLLNVMFNDLHGLYADSSMVNGITFLGSLIEVKRPEEPADGMEDIIHPIDHERLTKSKHSFLL
;
A
#
# COMPACT_ATOMS: atom_id res chain seq x y z
N MET A 1 46.10 5.66 25.14
CA MET A 1 45.53 7.02 25.13
C MET A 1 44.07 6.89 24.75
N PHE A 2 43.16 7.05 25.71
CA PHE A 2 41.72 7.11 25.46
C PHE A 2 41.41 8.49 24.87
N TRP A 3 41.10 8.54 23.58
CA TRP A 3 40.48 9.72 22.99
C TRP A 3 39.07 9.80 23.54
N LYS A 4 38.87 10.65 24.57
CA LYS A 4 37.54 11.13 24.92
C LYS A 4 37.14 12.09 23.80
N PHE A 5 36.34 11.62 22.85
CA PHE A 5 35.55 12.53 22.03
C PHE A 5 34.71 13.35 23.01
N HIS A 6 35.03 14.63 23.16
CA HIS A 6 34.01 15.58 23.56
C HIS A 6 32.97 15.54 22.45
N ILE A 7 31.82 14.92 22.73
CA ILE A 7 30.65 15.05 21.88
C ILE A 7 30.25 16.51 22.05
N ASP A 8 30.72 17.35 21.15
CA ASP A 8 30.17 18.69 21.00
C ASP A 8 28.66 18.51 20.81
N SER A 9 27.88 19.25 21.61
CA SER A 9 26.42 19.29 21.50
C SER A 9 26.05 19.55 20.04
N SER A 10 25.21 18.70 19.44
CA SER A 10 24.75 18.92 18.07
C SER A 10 24.00 20.26 17.96
N ALA A 11 23.86 20.77 16.74
CA ALA A 11 23.07 21.97 16.47
C ALA A 11 21.62 21.77 16.94
N ILE A 12 21.06 20.58 16.70
CA ILE A 12 19.74 20.17 17.18
C ILE A 12 19.69 20.16 18.71
N ASP A 13 20.68 19.59 19.40
CA ASP A 13 20.72 19.60 20.86
C ASP A 13 20.74 21.03 21.42
N THR A 14 21.42 21.95 20.73
CA THR A 14 21.47 23.37 21.09
C THR A 14 20.11 24.03 20.87
N LEU A 15 19.44 23.77 19.75
CA LEU A 15 18.09 24.27 19.47
C LEU A 15 17.07 23.78 20.50
N LEU A 16 17.16 22.51 20.90
CA LEU A 16 16.26 21.89 21.89
C LEU A 16 16.45 22.44 23.31
N THR A 17 17.47 23.27 23.57
CA THR A 17 17.59 24.02 24.83
C THR A 17 16.72 25.29 24.87
N LYS A 18 16.25 25.78 23.72
CA LYS A 18 15.35 26.94 23.62
C LYS A 18 13.94 26.54 24.08
N GLN A 19 13.24 27.47 24.74
CA GLN A 19 11.87 27.20 25.24
C GLN A 19 10.83 27.09 24.10
N ASP A 20 11.00 27.85 23.02
CA ASP A 20 9.99 28.00 21.96
C ASP A 20 10.45 27.40 20.62
N VAL A 21 11.23 26.31 20.66
CA VAL A 21 11.72 25.65 19.44
C VAL A 21 10.56 25.03 18.64
N THR A 22 10.50 25.35 17.35
CA THR A 22 9.45 24.90 16.43
C THR A 22 9.86 23.65 15.65
N LEU A 23 8.87 22.88 15.16
CA LEU A 23 9.15 21.74 14.27
C LEU A 23 9.91 22.20 13.02
N LYS A 24 9.57 23.35 12.45
CA LYS A 24 10.25 23.89 11.25
C LYS A 24 11.72 24.19 11.49
N GLU A 25 12.09 24.75 12.65
CA GLU A 25 13.50 24.94 13.01
C GLU A 25 14.23 23.60 13.07
N ILE A 26 13.65 22.57 13.70
CA ILE A 26 14.25 21.24 13.79
C ILE A 26 14.39 20.58 12.41
N LEU A 27 13.35 20.62 11.56
CA LEU A 27 13.40 20.07 10.21
C LEU A 27 14.37 20.84 9.29
N SER A 28 14.73 22.08 9.63
CA SER A 28 15.64 22.88 8.81
C SER A 28 17.11 22.51 9.02
N GLU A 29 17.43 21.76 10.08
CA GLU A 29 18.79 21.31 10.38
C GLU A 29 19.24 20.21 9.41
N ASP A 30 20.43 20.36 8.84
CA ASP A 30 20.96 19.46 7.80
C ASP A 30 21.10 18.01 8.29
N ASP A 31 21.39 17.81 9.57
CA ASP A 31 21.64 16.51 10.18
C ASP A 31 20.37 15.86 10.79
N VAL A 32 19.18 16.46 10.66
CA VAL A 32 17.95 16.00 11.35
C VAL A 32 17.63 14.52 11.11
N LEU A 33 17.79 14.04 9.88
CA LEU A 33 17.52 12.63 9.54
C LEU A 33 18.62 11.70 10.09
N GLN A 34 19.86 12.16 10.15
CA GLN A 34 20.97 11.39 10.72
C GLN A 34 20.87 11.30 12.24
N GLU A 35 20.50 12.38 12.92
CA GLU A 35 20.27 12.40 14.37
C GLU A 35 19.03 11.60 14.78
N CYS A 36 18.00 11.54 13.93
CA CYS A 36 16.88 10.63 14.12
C CYS A 36 17.31 9.15 14.07
N LYS A 37 18.21 8.79 13.15
CA LYS A 37 18.77 7.42 13.03
C LYS A 37 19.78 7.09 14.12
N SER A 38 20.52 8.09 14.59
CA SER A 38 21.55 7.97 15.62
C SER A 38 20.92 8.37 16.97
N PRO A 39 20.19 7.45 17.62
CA PRO A 39 19.05 7.70 18.52
C PRO A 39 19.25 8.86 19.50
N ASN A 40 19.08 10.10 19.02
CA ASN A 40 19.18 11.30 19.84
C ASN A 40 17.91 11.38 20.69
N LYS A 41 18.04 11.01 21.96
CA LYS A 41 16.90 10.95 22.88
C LYS A 41 16.16 12.28 23.00
N LYS A 42 16.87 13.43 23.04
CA LYS A 42 16.21 14.74 23.14
C LYS A 42 15.36 15.04 21.90
N LEU A 43 15.90 14.73 20.72
CA LEU A 43 15.18 14.88 19.46
C LEU A 43 13.96 13.95 19.41
N LEU A 44 14.11 12.68 19.78
CA LEU A 44 12.98 11.74 19.81
C LEU A 44 11.91 12.15 20.83
N ASP A 45 12.31 12.63 22.01
CA ASP A 45 11.39 13.15 23.03
C ASP A 45 10.64 14.39 22.51
N PHE A 46 11.28 15.24 21.69
CA PHE A 46 10.64 16.37 21.03
C PHE A 46 9.67 15.94 19.92
N LEU A 47 10.10 15.08 18.98
CA LEU A 47 9.30 14.62 17.85
C LEU A 47 8.09 13.77 18.28
N THR A 48 8.15 13.17 19.47
CA THR A 48 7.05 12.40 20.03
C THR A 48 6.13 13.24 20.92
N LYS A 49 6.30 14.56 21.07
CA LYS A 49 5.27 15.42 21.70
C LYS A 49 3.99 15.44 20.85
N ASP A 50 2.83 15.55 21.48
CA ASP A 50 1.55 15.39 20.80
C ASP A 50 1.31 16.44 19.70
N ASP A 51 1.56 17.70 20.01
CA ASP A 51 1.49 18.84 19.10
C ASP A 51 2.47 18.70 17.93
N ILE A 52 3.72 18.32 18.21
CA ILE A 52 4.76 18.15 17.19
C ILE A 52 4.45 16.97 16.27
N LEU A 53 4.03 15.83 16.82
CA LEU A 53 3.68 14.66 16.03
C LEU A 53 2.41 14.88 15.19
N LYS A 54 1.44 15.62 15.73
CA LYS A 54 0.28 16.10 14.96
C LYS A 54 0.73 17.01 13.82
N GLU A 55 1.65 17.93 14.06
CA GLU A 55 2.18 18.82 13.02
C GLU A 55 2.90 18.03 11.91
N LEU A 56 3.74 17.05 12.26
CA LEU A 56 4.37 16.13 11.30
C LEU A 56 3.35 15.39 10.43
N LEU A 57 2.31 14.81 11.04
CA LEU A 57 1.26 14.10 10.31
C LEU A 57 0.45 15.03 9.41
N ASN A 58 0.14 16.25 9.88
CA ASN A 58 -0.56 17.24 9.07
C ASN A 58 0.30 17.73 7.90
N LEU A 59 1.62 17.87 8.07
CA LEU A 59 2.52 18.24 6.97
C LEU A 59 2.45 17.22 5.83
N VAL A 60 2.44 15.91 6.10
CA VAL A 60 2.46 14.90 5.03
C VAL A 60 1.15 14.79 4.25
N ILE A 61 0.02 15.16 4.85
CA ILE A 61 -1.31 15.14 4.20
C ILE A 61 -1.79 16.53 3.74
N SER A 62 -0.99 17.57 3.93
CA SER A 62 -1.33 18.94 3.54
C SER A 62 -1.20 19.13 2.04
N GLU A 63 -2.21 19.69 1.38
CA GLU A 63 -2.07 20.07 -0.02
C GLU A 63 -1.15 21.29 -0.17
N PRO A 64 -0.13 21.24 -1.03
CA PRO A 64 0.63 22.43 -1.39
C PRO A 64 -0.34 23.44 -2.03
N SER A 65 -0.40 24.65 -1.48
CA SER A 65 -1.21 25.73 -2.06
C SER A 65 -0.50 26.26 -3.30
N ASN A 66 -1.24 26.71 -4.32
CA ASN A 66 -0.73 27.23 -5.60
C ASN A 66 -0.01 28.60 -5.50
N GLU A 67 0.69 28.88 -4.39
CA GLU A 67 1.37 30.15 -4.11
C GLU A 67 2.89 29.98 -4.05
N VAL A 68 3.62 31.07 -4.33
CA VAL A 68 5.08 31.13 -4.56
C VAL A 68 5.96 30.56 -3.41
N GLU A 69 5.41 30.33 -2.21
CA GLU A 69 6.08 29.64 -1.08
C GLU A 69 6.16 28.10 -1.21
N GLU A 70 5.80 27.56 -2.37
CA GLU A 70 5.73 26.12 -2.69
C GLU A 70 7.02 25.34 -2.38
N ILE A 71 8.21 25.82 -2.75
CA ILE A 71 9.47 25.06 -2.62
C ILE A 71 9.75 24.70 -1.15
N TYR A 72 9.52 25.64 -0.23
CA TYR A 72 9.71 25.39 1.19
C TYR A 72 8.67 24.43 1.73
N LYS A 73 7.42 24.56 1.29
CA LYS A 73 6.35 23.64 1.69
C LYS A 73 6.65 22.21 1.25
N TYR A 74 7.03 21.99 -0.01
CA TYR A 74 7.46 20.69 -0.51
C TYR A 74 8.64 20.11 0.26
N LYS A 75 9.66 20.95 0.57
CA LYS A 75 10.81 20.54 1.39
C LYS A 75 10.35 20.00 2.76
N TYR A 76 9.48 20.74 3.46
CA TYR A 76 9.01 20.32 4.79
C TYR A 76 8.08 19.10 4.73
N MET A 77 7.22 18.98 3.71
CA MET A 77 6.38 17.79 3.51
C MET A 77 7.25 16.54 3.31
N ASN A 78 8.28 16.64 2.45
CA ASN A 78 9.19 15.53 2.22
C ASN A 78 9.97 15.16 3.49
N LEU A 79 10.53 16.15 4.20
CA LEU A 79 11.25 15.90 5.45
C LEU A 79 10.36 15.28 6.54
N ALA A 80 9.13 15.76 6.69
CA ALA A 80 8.16 15.17 7.61
C ALA A 80 7.86 13.71 7.24
N CYS A 81 7.67 13.44 5.93
CA CYS A 81 7.46 12.09 5.45
C CYS A 81 8.68 11.20 5.68
N GLU A 82 9.90 11.71 5.47
CA GLU A 82 11.13 10.97 5.76
C GLU A 82 11.22 10.64 7.24
N VAL A 83 11.07 11.62 8.15
CA VAL A 83 11.09 11.40 9.61
C VAL A 83 10.08 10.33 10.04
N LEU A 84 8.84 10.40 9.54
CA LEU A 84 7.78 9.44 9.85
C LEU A 84 8.04 8.03 9.27
N THR A 85 8.92 7.92 8.27
CA THR A 85 9.25 6.66 7.58
C THR A 85 10.66 6.14 7.90
N LEU A 86 11.34 6.71 8.90
CA LEU A 86 12.67 6.28 9.38
C LEU A 86 12.69 4.99 10.21
N ASP A 87 11.54 4.34 10.41
CA ASP A 87 11.42 3.12 11.22
C ASP A 87 11.79 3.32 12.71
N ILE A 88 11.40 4.46 13.27
CA ILE A 88 11.63 4.79 14.67
C ILE A 88 10.47 4.24 15.51
N TYR A 89 10.74 3.21 16.31
CA TYR A 89 9.73 2.51 17.10
C TYR A 89 8.86 3.45 17.96
N SER A 90 9.45 4.42 18.67
CA SER A 90 8.69 5.32 19.56
C SER A 90 7.67 6.18 18.80
N ILE A 91 8.04 6.68 17.62
CA ILE A 91 7.15 7.45 16.74
C ILE A 91 6.05 6.55 16.20
N LEU A 92 6.42 5.42 15.56
CA LEU A 92 5.45 4.50 14.96
C LEU A 92 4.48 3.93 16.00
N ASN A 93 4.97 3.58 17.19
CA ASN A 93 4.14 3.09 18.29
C ASN A 93 3.14 4.14 18.75
N LYS A 94 3.58 5.40 18.90
CA LYS A 94 2.69 6.48 19.34
C LYS A 94 1.56 6.74 18.33
N ILE A 95 1.86 6.67 17.04
CA ILE A 95 0.85 6.82 15.98
C ILE A 95 -0.12 5.63 16.01
N ALA A 96 0.39 4.40 15.89
CA ALA A 96 -0.46 3.22 15.71
C ALA A 96 -1.30 2.86 16.94
N SER A 97 -0.79 3.11 18.16
CA SER A 97 -1.52 2.82 19.40
C SER A 97 -2.57 3.86 19.76
N SER A 98 -2.74 4.92 18.96
CA SER A 98 -3.68 6.01 19.23
C SER A 98 -4.62 6.23 18.06
N VAL A 99 -5.91 6.02 18.32
CA VAL A 99 -6.98 6.32 17.36
C VAL A 99 -6.97 7.80 16.95
N GLU A 100 -6.57 8.71 17.85
CA GLU A 100 -6.48 10.14 17.54
C GLU A 100 -5.44 10.44 16.46
N PHE A 101 -4.23 9.88 16.57
CA PHE A 101 -3.18 10.09 15.57
C PHE A 101 -3.52 9.39 14.24
N MET A 102 -4.05 8.16 14.30
CA MET A 102 -4.53 7.45 13.10
C MET A 102 -5.64 8.22 12.37
N ASN A 103 -6.54 8.88 13.12
CA ASN A 103 -7.62 9.69 12.54
C ASN A 103 -7.14 10.92 11.76
N ILE A 104 -5.93 11.42 12.00
CA ILE A 104 -5.36 12.52 11.20
C ILE A 104 -5.10 12.03 9.77
N LEU A 105 -4.39 10.90 9.65
CA LEU A 105 -4.17 10.23 8.36
C LEU A 105 -5.50 9.78 7.74
N TRP A 106 -6.43 9.28 8.55
CA TRP A 106 -7.71 8.81 8.05
C TRP A 106 -8.66 9.92 7.59
N GLY A 107 -8.55 11.10 8.19
CA GLY A 107 -9.29 12.29 7.76
C GLY A 107 -8.94 12.67 6.32
N TYR A 108 -7.66 12.53 5.94
CA TYR A 108 -7.20 12.77 4.57
C TYR A 108 -7.87 11.84 3.56
N ILE A 109 -7.79 10.52 3.75
CA ILE A 109 -8.40 9.54 2.82
C ILE A 109 -9.94 9.53 2.87
N SER A 110 -10.53 10.16 3.88
CA SER A 110 -11.98 10.35 3.98
C SER A 110 -12.48 11.60 3.26
N SER A 111 -11.59 12.40 2.66
CA SER A 111 -11.94 13.61 1.91
C SER A 111 -12.53 13.26 0.54
N LEU A 112 -13.27 14.19 -0.06
CA LEU A 112 -13.82 13.99 -1.39
C LEU A 112 -12.69 14.03 -2.44
N PRO A 113 -12.77 13.21 -3.52
CA PRO A 113 -11.83 13.30 -4.63
C PRO A 113 -11.99 14.62 -5.41
N PRO A 114 -10.93 15.06 -6.14
CA PRO A 114 -9.62 14.42 -6.23
C PRO A 114 -8.72 14.77 -5.05
N LEU A 115 -7.89 13.82 -4.62
CA LEU A 115 -6.81 14.10 -3.68
C LEU A 115 -5.56 14.54 -4.44
N ASN A 116 -4.72 15.36 -3.80
CA ASN A 116 -3.40 15.69 -4.35
C ASN A 116 -2.51 14.43 -4.46
N PRO A 117 -2.01 14.06 -5.66
CA PRO A 117 -1.23 12.82 -5.83
C PRO A 117 0.06 12.75 -5.02
N LEU A 118 0.73 13.89 -4.79
CA LEU A 118 1.95 13.93 -3.97
C LEU A 118 1.62 13.63 -2.50
N SER A 119 0.63 14.30 -1.94
CA SER A 119 0.19 14.09 -0.56
C SER A 119 -0.31 12.66 -0.37
N ALA A 120 -0.98 12.09 -1.38
CA ALA A 120 -1.42 10.69 -1.37
C ALA A 120 -0.23 9.72 -1.37
N SER A 121 0.86 10.04 -2.06
CA SER A 121 2.09 9.24 -2.02
C SER A 121 2.78 9.28 -0.64
N PHE A 122 2.82 10.44 0.01
CA PHE A 122 3.34 10.56 1.38
C PHE A 122 2.46 9.82 2.39
N PHE A 123 1.13 10.00 2.31
CA PHE A 123 0.16 9.23 3.09
C PHE A 123 0.38 7.73 2.93
N SER A 124 0.50 7.24 1.69
CA SER A 124 0.67 5.81 1.40
C SER A 124 1.99 5.28 1.95
N LYS A 125 3.08 6.07 1.88
CA LYS A 125 4.39 5.71 2.43
C LYS A 125 4.36 5.59 3.96
N VAL A 126 3.72 6.55 4.65
CA VAL A 126 3.56 6.53 6.11
C VAL A 126 2.67 5.36 6.54
N LEU A 127 1.54 5.14 5.87
CA LEU A 127 0.66 4.02 6.21
C LEU A 127 1.30 2.67 5.91
N THR A 128 2.10 2.56 4.84
CA THR A 128 2.86 1.34 4.52
C THR A 128 3.83 0.96 5.63
N ILE A 129 4.66 1.89 6.14
CA ILE A 129 5.57 1.54 7.23
C ILE A 129 4.81 1.18 8.53
N LEU A 130 3.67 1.81 8.77
CA LEU A 130 2.79 1.45 9.89
C LEU A 130 2.22 0.03 9.72
N ILE A 131 1.77 -0.34 8.52
CA ILE A 131 1.33 -1.72 8.20
C ILE A 131 2.47 -2.71 8.47
N CYS A 132 3.69 -2.40 8.03
CA CYS A 132 4.85 -3.29 8.19
C CYS A 132 5.35 -3.43 9.63
N ARG A 133 5.19 -2.40 10.47
CA ARG A 133 5.81 -2.36 11.82
C ARG A 133 4.82 -2.44 12.97
N LYS A 134 3.55 -2.15 12.69
CA LYS A 134 2.43 -2.06 13.65
C LYS A 134 1.18 -2.74 13.07
N THR A 135 1.39 -3.91 12.44
CA THR A 135 0.38 -4.61 11.65
C THR A 135 -0.92 -4.83 12.40
N SER A 136 -0.86 -5.33 13.64
CA SER A 136 -2.05 -5.71 14.41
C SER A 136 -2.94 -4.49 14.68
N GLU A 137 -2.35 -3.40 15.19
CA GLU A 137 -3.06 -2.16 15.52
C GLU A 137 -3.62 -1.49 14.26
N VAL A 138 -2.83 -1.44 13.19
CA VAL A 138 -3.20 -0.75 11.95
C VAL A 138 -4.29 -1.52 11.21
N ILE A 139 -4.16 -2.84 11.06
CA ILE A 139 -5.19 -3.67 10.41
C ILE A 139 -6.51 -3.61 11.19
N ALA A 140 -6.46 -3.66 12.53
CA ALA A 140 -7.66 -3.49 13.36
C ALA A 140 -8.33 -2.13 13.15
N PHE A 141 -7.55 -1.05 13.06
CA PHE A 141 -8.05 0.28 12.74
C PHE A 141 -8.70 0.31 11.35
N LEU A 142 -8.03 -0.20 10.31
CA LEU A 142 -8.53 -0.19 8.93
C LEU A 142 -9.84 -0.98 8.78
N LYS A 143 -9.92 -2.17 9.39
CA LYS A 143 -11.14 -2.99 9.46
C LYS A 143 -12.31 -2.23 10.08
N SER A 144 -12.06 -1.40 11.09
CA SER A 144 -13.08 -0.65 11.81
C SER A 144 -13.53 0.64 11.10
N ASN A 145 -12.85 1.03 10.02
CA ASN A 145 -12.99 2.36 9.44
C ASN A 145 -13.33 2.36 7.93
N ASP A 146 -13.91 1.27 7.42
CA ASP A 146 -14.37 1.15 6.03
C ASP A 146 -13.24 1.38 5.00
N ALA A 147 -12.07 0.81 5.28
CA ALA A 147 -10.85 1.11 4.54
C ALA A 147 -10.91 0.76 3.06
N VAL A 148 -11.52 -0.38 2.71
CA VAL A 148 -11.60 -0.83 1.32
C VAL A 148 -12.37 0.18 0.48
N ASN A 149 -13.56 0.61 0.92
CA ASN A 149 -14.36 1.55 0.15
C ASN A 149 -13.70 2.94 0.07
N LYS A 150 -13.17 3.46 1.18
CA LYS A 150 -12.53 4.77 1.21
C LYS A 150 -11.27 4.83 0.34
N LEU A 151 -10.44 3.79 0.35
CA LEU A 151 -9.28 3.72 -0.52
C LEU A 151 -9.67 3.57 -2.00
N LEU A 152 -10.68 2.75 -2.32
CA LEU A 152 -11.12 2.55 -3.70
C LEU A 152 -11.65 3.83 -4.37
N VAL A 153 -12.23 4.77 -3.61
CA VAL A 153 -12.65 6.08 -4.13
C VAL A 153 -11.48 6.87 -4.74
N HIS A 154 -10.25 6.59 -4.32
CA HIS A 154 -9.04 7.29 -4.74
C HIS A 154 -8.07 6.41 -5.55
N ILE A 155 -8.53 5.27 -6.06
CA ILE A 155 -7.68 4.30 -6.77
C ILE A 155 -7.09 4.84 -8.08
N GLU A 156 -7.61 5.94 -8.64
CA GLU A 156 -6.99 6.65 -9.77
C GLU A 156 -5.55 7.12 -9.46
N ILE A 157 -5.21 7.28 -8.17
CA ILE A 157 -3.86 7.59 -7.74
C ILE A 157 -3.09 6.28 -7.51
N SER A 158 -2.06 6.03 -8.33
CA SER A 158 -1.30 4.77 -8.27
C SER A 158 -0.71 4.45 -6.90
N ALA A 159 -0.36 5.45 -6.08
CA ALA A 159 0.10 5.23 -4.71
C ALA A 159 -0.95 4.55 -3.81
N ILE A 160 -2.25 4.82 -4.04
CA ILE A 160 -3.36 4.17 -3.32
C ILE A 160 -3.55 2.73 -3.80
N MET A 161 -3.40 2.49 -5.11
CA MET A 161 -3.38 1.14 -5.68
C MET A 161 -2.23 0.31 -5.09
N GLU A 162 -1.01 0.87 -5.05
CA GLU A 162 0.16 0.22 -4.44
C GLU A 162 -0.04 -0.06 -2.94
N LEU A 163 -0.76 0.80 -2.22
CA LEU A 163 -1.09 0.58 -0.82
C LEU A 163 -1.96 -0.68 -0.62
N PHE A 164 -2.87 -1.01 -1.54
CA PHE A 164 -3.58 -2.31 -1.49
C PHE A 164 -2.63 -3.49 -1.63
N ILE A 165 -1.63 -3.39 -2.53
CA ILE A 165 -0.59 -4.42 -2.65
C ILE A 165 0.19 -4.53 -1.33
N LYS A 166 0.51 -3.41 -0.69
CA LYS A 166 1.20 -3.38 0.60
C LYS A 166 0.37 -3.92 1.76
N LEU A 167 -0.97 -3.83 1.73
CA LEU A 167 -1.81 -4.49 2.73
C LEU A 167 -1.61 -6.01 2.73
N VAL A 168 -1.49 -6.62 1.56
CA VAL A 168 -1.31 -8.08 1.42
C VAL A 168 0.16 -8.50 1.60
N THR A 169 1.09 -7.72 1.07
CA THR A 169 2.53 -8.09 1.02
C THR A 169 3.35 -7.57 2.19
N GLY A 170 2.89 -6.52 2.87
CA GLY A 170 3.64 -5.82 3.93
C GLY A 170 3.50 -6.43 5.32
N VAL A 171 3.00 -7.66 5.45
CA VAL A 171 2.78 -8.32 6.74
C VAL A 171 3.78 -9.45 6.96
N ASP A 172 4.28 -9.58 8.20
CA ASP A 172 5.46 -10.39 8.51
C ASP A 172 5.21 -11.92 8.56
N SER A 173 3.95 -12.37 8.59
CA SER A 173 3.62 -13.80 8.68
C SER A 173 2.59 -14.24 7.63
N HIS A 174 2.71 -15.49 7.19
CA HIS A 174 1.74 -16.12 6.28
C HIS A 174 0.32 -16.13 6.86
N GLU A 175 0.19 -16.40 8.17
CA GLU A 175 -1.10 -16.42 8.86
C GLU A 175 -1.80 -15.06 8.84
N ILE A 176 -1.06 -13.97 9.12
CA ILE A 176 -1.60 -12.61 9.08
C ILE A 176 -1.95 -12.25 7.63
N ARG A 177 -1.12 -12.63 6.65
CA ARG A 177 -1.43 -12.42 5.23
C ARG A 177 -2.77 -13.06 4.85
N LEU A 178 -2.99 -14.32 5.23
CA LEU A 178 -4.25 -15.00 4.99
C LEU A 178 -5.43 -14.33 5.72
N GLU A 179 -5.21 -13.80 6.93
CA GLU A 179 -6.24 -13.03 7.64
C GLU A 179 -6.61 -11.73 6.92
N VAL A 180 -5.62 -11.02 6.37
CA VAL A 180 -5.84 -9.82 5.55
C VAL A 180 -6.54 -10.21 4.25
N SER A 181 -6.09 -11.25 3.54
CA SER A 181 -6.76 -11.74 2.32
C SER A 181 -8.22 -12.13 2.59
N ARG A 182 -8.51 -12.83 3.70
CA ARG A 182 -9.88 -13.15 4.12
C ARG A 182 -10.71 -11.88 4.32
N TRP A 183 -10.18 -10.90 5.05
CA TRP A 183 -10.89 -9.63 5.27
C TRP A 183 -11.17 -8.88 3.96
N LEU A 184 -10.20 -8.83 3.04
CA LEU A 184 -10.39 -8.17 1.75
C LEU A 184 -11.41 -8.93 0.86
N ASP A 185 -11.48 -10.26 0.94
CA ASP A 185 -12.49 -11.08 0.28
C ASP A 185 -13.89 -10.85 0.89
N ASP A 186 -14.00 -10.78 2.22
CA ASP A 186 -15.24 -10.44 2.94
C ASP A 186 -15.75 -9.04 2.56
N GLU A 187 -14.84 -8.09 2.38
CA GLU A 187 -15.12 -6.74 1.86
C GLU A 187 -15.39 -6.71 0.34
N LYS A 188 -15.41 -7.86 -0.33
CA LYS A 188 -15.69 -8.03 -1.76
C LYS A 188 -14.76 -7.21 -2.66
N LEU A 189 -13.48 -7.12 -2.30
CA LEU A 189 -12.50 -6.33 -3.04
C LEU A 189 -12.49 -6.67 -4.54
N ILE A 190 -12.50 -7.95 -4.90
CA ILE A 190 -12.44 -8.40 -6.30
C ILE A 190 -13.68 -7.97 -7.10
N GLU A 191 -14.88 -8.10 -6.52
CA GLU A 191 -16.13 -7.63 -7.12
C GLU A 191 -16.11 -6.11 -7.32
N LYS A 192 -15.62 -5.36 -6.32
CA LYS A 192 -15.51 -3.90 -6.41
C LYS A 192 -14.50 -3.47 -7.48
N LEU A 193 -13.33 -4.12 -7.57
CA LEU A 193 -12.32 -3.84 -8.59
C LEU A 193 -12.79 -4.17 -10.01
N THR A 194 -13.47 -5.31 -10.20
CA THR A 194 -14.04 -5.65 -11.51
C THR A 194 -15.13 -4.68 -11.93
N ASN A 195 -15.96 -4.18 -11.00
CA ASN A 195 -16.94 -3.12 -11.28
C ASN A 195 -16.29 -1.79 -11.69
N LEU A 196 -15.08 -1.49 -11.19
CA LEU A 196 -14.35 -0.28 -11.57
C LEU A 196 -13.86 -0.32 -13.02
N LEU A 197 -13.88 -1.47 -13.70
CA LEU A 197 -13.59 -1.60 -15.13
C LEU A 197 -14.78 -1.25 -16.02
N HIS A 198 -15.89 -0.72 -15.50
CA HIS A 198 -17.00 -0.24 -16.32
C HIS A 198 -16.61 1.06 -17.05
N SER A 199 -16.96 1.17 -18.34
CA SER A 199 -16.82 2.34 -19.25
C SER A 199 -17.20 3.74 -18.71
N LYS A 200 -17.84 3.84 -17.54
CA LYS A 200 -18.18 5.08 -16.84
C LYS A 200 -17.03 5.62 -16.00
N GLN A 201 -16.05 4.78 -15.65
CA GLN A 201 -14.86 5.18 -14.94
C GLN A 201 -13.82 5.72 -15.92
N ASN A 202 -12.91 6.57 -15.42
CA ASN A 202 -11.84 7.14 -16.23
C ASN A 202 -10.71 6.13 -16.48
N GLU A 203 -9.78 6.48 -17.38
CA GLU A 203 -8.70 5.59 -17.80
C GLU A 203 -7.73 5.22 -16.68
N ASP A 204 -7.45 6.16 -15.76
CA ASP A 204 -6.55 5.93 -14.63
C ASP A 204 -7.15 4.94 -13.62
N VAL A 205 -8.46 5.04 -13.36
CA VAL A 205 -9.20 4.05 -12.57
C VAL A 205 -9.14 2.67 -13.23
N HIS A 206 -9.38 2.58 -14.54
CA HIS A 206 -9.30 1.31 -15.25
C HIS A 206 -7.91 0.69 -15.17
N TYR A 207 -6.87 1.50 -15.41
CA TYR A 207 -5.49 1.06 -15.36
C TYR A 207 -5.14 0.52 -13.97
N ASN A 208 -5.36 1.31 -12.92
CA ASN A 208 -4.99 0.91 -11.56
C ASN A 208 -5.84 -0.26 -11.04
N ALA A 209 -7.14 -0.33 -11.39
CA ALA A 209 -7.97 -1.48 -11.01
C ALA A 209 -7.53 -2.78 -11.71
N GLY A 210 -7.26 -2.72 -13.03
CA GLY A 210 -6.76 -3.85 -13.80
C GLY A 210 -5.39 -4.33 -13.32
N GLN A 211 -4.46 -3.40 -13.08
CA GLN A 211 -3.15 -3.71 -12.52
C GLN A 211 -3.27 -4.37 -11.14
N LEU A 212 -4.11 -3.84 -10.24
CA LEU A 212 -4.29 -4.43 -8.92
C LEU A 212 -4.86 -5.85 -8.98
N LEU A 213 -5.82 -6.11 -9.87
CA LEU A 213 -6.34 -7.47 -10.11
C LEU A 213 -5.24 -8.43 -10.56
N SER A 214 -4.42 -8.03 -11.54
CA SER A 214 -3.29 -8.84 -12.03
C SER A 214 -2.21 -9.07 -10.94
N GLU A 215 -1.93 -8.06 -10.13
CA GLU A 215 -0.96 -8.14 -9.04
C GLU A 215 -1.44 -9.06 -7.91
N LEU A 216 -2.70 -8.95 -7.48
CA LEU A 216 -3.30 -9.84 -6.48
C LEU A 216 -3.30 -11.30 -6.96
N LEU A 217 -3.60 -11.53 -8.26
CA LEU A 217 -3.52 -12.85 -8.86
C LEU A 217 -2.09 -13.41 -8.79
N ARG A 218 -1.09 -12.60 -9.17
CA ARG A 218 0.32 -13.00 -9.13
C ARG A 218 0.76 -13.34 -7.70
N ILE A 219 0.46 -12.47 -6.74
CA ILE A 219 0.80 -12.66 -5.32
C ILE A 219 0.16 -13.93 -4.78
N GLY A 220 -1.12 -14.18 -5.09
CA GLY A 220 -1.82 -15.39 -4.68
C GLY A 220 -1.16 -16.66 -5.23
N ARG A 221 -0.87 -16.70 -6.55
CA ARG A 221 -0.22 -17.85 -7.20
C ARG A 221 1.19 -18.09 -6.69
N ASP A 222 1.95 -17.04 -6.44
CA ASP A 222 3.30 -17.13 -5.87
C ASP A 222 3.26 -17.60 -4.40
N SER A 223 2.22 -17.26 -3.64
CA SER A 223 2.01 -17.81 -2.30
C SER A 223 1.68 -19.31 -2.35
N MET A 224 0.82 -19.74 -3.28
CA MET A 224 0.44 -21.16 -3.43
C MET A 224 1.61 -22.07 -3.82
N SER A 225 2.58 -21.56 -4.59
CA SER A 225 3.78 -22.35 -4.93
C SER A 225 4.72 -22.54 -3.74
N GLN A 226 4.65 -21.67 -2.73
CA GLN A 226 5.45 -21.73 -1.52
C GLN A 226 4.77 -22.50 -0.38
N PHE A 227 3.44 -22.44 -0.29
CA PHE A 227 2.64 -23.00 0.81
C PHE A 227 1.54 -23.91 0.26
N GLU A 228 1.78 -25.23 0.23
CA GLU A 228 0.96 -26.22 -0.49
C GLU A 228 -0.47 -26.44 0.05
N PHE A 229 -0.81 -25.93 1.25
CA PHE A 229 -2.02 -26.36 1.98
C PHE A 229 -3.07 -25.28 2.28
N ASP A 230 -2.74 -23.98 2.12
CA ASP A 230 -3.66 -22.89 2.44
C ASP A 230 -3.98 -22.04 1.20
N GLU A 231 -5.15 -22.29 0.62
CA GLU A 231 -5.65 -21.53 -0.54
C GLU A 231 -5.96 -20.08 -0.15
N ASP A 232 -5.33 -19.12 -0.82
CA ASP A 232 -5.61 -17.70 -0.62
C ASP A 232 -7.06 -17.38 -1.06
N PRO A 233 -7.92 -16.83 -0.18
CA PRO A 233 -9.31 -16.50 -0.50
C PRO A 233 -9.46 -15.56 -1.70
N LEU A 234 -8.57 -14.57 -1.85
CA LEU A 234 -8.59 -13.64 -2.97
C LEU A 234 -8.24 -14.35 -4.26
N LEU A 235 -7.23 -15.23 -4.25
CA LEU A 235 -6.87 -16.05 -5.41
C LEU A 235 -8.04 -16.91 -5.85
N ARG A 236 -8.65 -17.62 -4.89
CA ARG A 236 -9.83 -18.45 -5.13
C ARG A 236 -10.96 -17.64 -5.76
N THR A 237 -11.22 -16.42 -5.28
CA THR A 237 -12.26 -15.56 -5.85
C THR A 237 -11.88 -15.01 -7.22
N LEU A 238 -10.62 -14.66 -7.47
CA LEU A 238 -10.12 -14.21 -8.78
C LEU A 238 -10.29 -15.27 -9.87
N GLU A 239 -10.05 -16.55 -9.54
CA GLU A 239 -10.08 -17.66 -10.51
C GLU A 239 -11.48 -18.29 -10.69
N LYS A 240 -12.51 -17.78 -10.00
CA LYS A 240 -13.90 -18.24 -10.16
C LYS A 240 -14.48 -17.90 -11.52
N LYS A 241 -15.28 -18.82 -12.06
CA LYS A 241 -16.06 -18.62 -13.30
C LYS A 241 -16.97 -17.40 -13.17
N GLU A 242 -17.61 -17.22 -12.01
CA GLU A 242 -18.52 -16.11 -11.74
C GLU A 242 -17.82 -14.75 -11.82
N THR A 243 -16.57 -14.66 -11.36
CA THR A 243 -15.76 -13.43 -11.44
C THR A 243 -15.44 -13.09 -12.89
N VAL A 244 -15.07 -14.09 -13.70
CA VAL A 244 -14.80 -13.90 -15.13
C VAL A 244 -16.08 -13.50 -15.88
N GLU A 245 -17.21 -14.18 -15.64
CA GLU A 245 -18.50 -13.83 -16.24
C GLU A 245 -18.94 -12.41 -15.86
N HIS A 246 -18.77 -12.03 -14.59
CA HIS A 246 -19.07 -10.69 -14.11
C HIS A 246 -18.21 -9.62 -14.81
N LEU A 247 -16.89 -9.85 -14.90
CA LEU A 247 -15.98 -8.95 -15.60
C LEU A 247 -16.36 -8.78 -17.07
N LEU A 248 -16.64 -9.90 -17.77
CA LEU A 248 -17.09 -9.85 -19.16
C LEU A 248 -18.37 -9.03 -19.30
N ASN A 249 -19.34 -9.23 -18.41
CA ASN A 249 -20.55 -8.41 -18.39
C ASN A 249 -20.22 -6.93 -18.19
N VAL A 250 -19.36 -6.56 -17.25
CA VAL A 250 -18.96 -5.16 -17.02
C VAL A 250 -18.32 -4.54 -18.28
N MET A 251 -17.43 -5.26 -18.96
CA MET A 251 -16.73 -4.77 -20.15
C MET A 251 -17.64 -4.65 -21.37
N PHE A 252 -18.53 -5.63 -21.59
CA PHE A 252 -19.31 -5.73 -22.83
C PHE A 252 -20.72 -5.11 -22.74
N ASN A 253 -21.21 -4.75 -21.55
CA ASN A 253 -22.54 -4.17 -21.40
C ASN A 253 -22.67 -2.72 -21.91
N ASP A 254 -21.57 -1.99 -22.07
CA ASP A 254 -21.58 -0.60 -22.56
C ASP A 254 -20.42 -0.30 -23.52
N LEU A 255 -20.48 -0.93 -24.70
CA LEU A 255 -19.49 -0.78 -25.77
C LEU A 255 -19.42 0.61 -26.42
N HIS A 256 -20.38 1.49 -26.11
CA HIS A 256 -20.42 2.86 -26.62
C HIS A 256 -20.16 3.90 -25.52
N GLY A 257 -19.77 3.46 -24.32
CA GLY A 257 -19.41 4.33 -23.22
C GLY A 257 -18.15 5.14 -23.50
N LEU A 258 -18.02 6.29 -22.83
CA LEU A 258 -16.94 7.26 -23.06
C LEU A 258 -15.53 6.66 -22.96
N TYR A 259 -15.33 5.71 -22.03
CA TYR A 259 -14.05 5.04 -21.78
C TYR A 259 -14.10 3.53 -22.09
N ALA A 260 -14.99 3.10 -23.00
CA ALA A 260 -15.15 1.69 -23.35
C ALA A 260 -13.84 1.03 -23.84
N ASP A 261 -13.04 1.73 -24.65
CA ASP A 261 -11.76 1.20 -25.15
C ASP A 261 -10.78 0.92 -23.99
N SER A 262 -10.64 1.85 -23.05
CA SER A 262 -9.77 1.68 -21.88
C SER A 262 -10.26 0.56 -20.95
N SER A 263 -11.58 0.46 -20.75
CA SER A 263 -12.23 -0.65 -20.02
C SER A 263 -11.88 -2.01 -20.66
N MET A 264 -12.03 -2.12 -21.98
CA MET A 264 -11.72 -3.34 -22.74
C MET A 264 -10.23 -3.70 -22.66
N VAL A 265 -9.33 -2.74 -22.87
CA VAL A 265 -7.88 -2.98 -22.82
C VAL A 265 -7.47 -3.55 -21.47
N ASN A 266 -7.85 -2.89 -20.36
CA ASN A 266 -7.45 -3.32 -19.02
C ASN A 266 -8.11 -4.65 -18.61
N GLY A 267 -9.38 -4.85 -18.98
CA GLY A 267 -10.06 -6.13 -18.73
C GLY A 267 -9.44 -7.29 -19.51
N ILE A 268 -9.10 -7.10 -20.79
CA ILE A 268 -8.41 -8.11 -21.59
C ILE A 268 -7.01 -8.41 -21.04
N THR A 269 -6.26 -7.39 -20.60
CA THR A 269 -4.95 -7.57 -19.97
C THR A 269 -5.06 -8.47 -18.74
N PHE A 270 -6.02 -8.22 -17.85
CA PHE A 270 -6.24 -9.06 -16.67
C PHE A 270 -6.69 -10.49 -17.04
N LEU A 271 -7.60 -10.65 -17.99
CA LEU A 271 -7.99 -11.98 -18.51
C LEU A 271 -6.78 -12.74 -19.09
N GLY A 272 -5.86 -12.04 -19.75
CA GLY A 272 -4.58 -12.59 -20.19
C GLY A 272 -3.76 -13.14 -19.02
N SER A 273 -3.61 -12.35 -17.95
CA SER A 273 -2.92 -12.79 -16.71
C SER A 273 -3.58 -14.02 -16.07
N LEU A 274 -4.90 -14.14 -16.11
CA LEU A 274 -5.63 -15.32 -15.62
C LEU A 274 -5.28 -16.59 -16.40
N ILE A 275 -5.11 -16.49 -17.73
CA ILE A 275 -4.80 -17.63 -18.60
C ILE A 275 -3.32 -18.01 -18.54
N GLU A 276 -2.43 -17.05 -18.25
CA GLU A 276 -1.00 -17.29 -18.10
C GLU A 276 -0.72 -18.17 -16.87
N VAL A 277 -0.70 -19.49 -17.07
CA VAL A 277 -0.17 -20.44 -16.11
C VAL A 277 1.34 -20.44 -16.26
N LYS A 278 2.09 -20.07 -15.21
CA LYS A 278 3.53 -20.30 -15.13
C LYS A 278 3.77 -21.79 -15.44
N ARG A 279 4.36 -22.10 -16.59
CA ARG A 279 4.94 -23.43 -16.80
C ARG A 279 6.04 -23.59 -15.76
N PRO A 280 6.17 -24.77 -15.13
CA PRO A 280 7.40 -25.08 -14.39
C PRO A 280 8.58 -24.77 -15.32
N GLU A 281 9.60 -24.08 -14.81
CA GLU A 281 10.83 -23.88 -15.58
C GLU A 281 11.30 -25.24 -16.09
N GLU A 282 11.43 -25.40 -17.41
CA GLU A 282 12.05 -26.60 -17.97
C GLU A 282 13.43 -26.72 -17.30
N PRO A 283 13.72 -27.85 -16.62
CA PRO A 283 15.04 -28.02 -16.03
C PRO A 283 16.06 -27.87 -17.15
N ALA A 284 17.11 -27.09 -16.88
CA ALA A 284 18.21 -26.89 -17.81
C ALA A 284 18.65 -28.25 -18.39
N ASP A 285 18.75 -28.30 -19.72
CA ASP A 285 19.06 -29.46 -20.56
C ASP A 285 19.93 -30.50 -19.81
N GLY A 286 19.31 -31.61 -19.36
CA GLY A 286 20.02 -32.73 -18.75
C GLY A 286 19.47 -33.36 -17.45
N MET A 287 18.30 -32.98 -16.94
CA MET A 287 17.63 -33.74 -15.87
C MET A 287 16.38 -34.45 -16.41
N GLU A 288 16.42 -35.79 -16.39
CA GLU A 288 15.30 -36.66 -16.78
C GLU A 288 14.03 -36.35 -15.99
N ASP A 289 12.90 -36.41 -16.71
CA ASP A 289 11.54 -36.14 -16.26
C ASP A 289 11.21 -36.82 -14.92
N ILE A 290 10.98 -36.00 -13.89
CA ILE A 290 10.02 -36.33 -12.84
C ILE A 290 8.86 -35.38 -13.04
N ILE A 291 7.97 -35.72 -13.98
CA ILE A 291 6.63 -35.14 -13.98
C ILE A 291 6.01 -35.52 -12.64
N HIS A 292 5.88 -34.55 -11.74
CA HIS A 292 5.21 -34.78 -10.47
C HIS A 292 3.74 -35.09 -10.79
N PRO A 293 3.11 -36.11 -10.17
CA PRO A 293 1.73 -36.51 -10.48
C PRO A 293 0.69 -35.37 -10.43
N ILE A 294 1.01 -34.29 -9.74
CA ILE A 294 0.20 -33.09 -9.52
C ILE A 294 0.10 -32.21 -10.79
N ASP A 295 1.15 -32.15 -11.62
CA ASP A 295 1.13 -31.33 -12.85
C ASP A 295 0.21 -31.95 -13.91
N HIS A 296 0.13 -33.28 -13.93
CA HIS A 296 -0.80 -34.02 -14.77
C HIS A 296 -2.26 -33.80 -14.34
N GLU A 297 -2.52 -33.63 -13.04
CA GLU A 297 -3.85 -33.33 -12.50
C GLU A 297 -4.28 -31.88 -12.75
N ARG A 298 -3.35 -30.91 -12.67
CA ARG A 298 -3.62 -29.50 -13.01
C ARG A 298 -3.90 -29.30 -14.49
N LEU A 299 -3.14 -29.95 -15.37
CA LEU A 299 -3.36 -29.90 -16.82
C LEU A 299 -4.68 -30.58 -17.25
N THR A 300 -5.12 -31.60 -16.51
CA THR A 300 -6.40 -32.28 -16.78
C THR A 300 -7.60 -31.54 -16.20
N LYS A 301 -7.48 -30.91 -15.02
CA LYS A 301 -8.54 -30.07 -14.44
C LYS A 301 -8.72 -28.75 -15.19
N SER A 302 -7.63 -28.09 -15.61
CA SER A 302 -7.68 -26.86 -16.42
C SER A 302 -8.35 -27.08 -17.78
N LYS A 303 -8.17 -28.24 -18.42
CA LYS A 303 -8.85 -28.58 -19.68
C LYS A 303 -10.34 -28.88 -19.51
N HIS A 304 -10.80 -29.25 -18.31
CA HIS A 304 -12.20 -29.56 -18.06
C HIS A 304 -13.02 -28.38 -17.51
N SER A 305 -12.41 -27.34 -16.95
CA SER A 305 -13.15 -26.16 -16.46
C SER A 305 -13.58 -25.18 -17.56
N PHE A 306 -13.03 -25.29 -18.78
CA PHE A 306 -13.34 -24.40 -19.91
C PHE A 306 -14.27 -25.01 -20.98
N LEU A 307 -14.77 -26.24 -20.78
CA LEU A 307 -15.61 -26.94 -21.77
C LEU A 307 -17.03 -27.28 -21.31
N LEU A 308 -17.54 -26.65 -20.25
CA LEU A 308 -18.96 -26.69 -19.83
C LEU A 308 -19.43 -25.32 -19.29
#